data_AF-A0A954HKR4-F1
#
_entry.id   AF-A0A954HKR4-F1
#
_cell.length_a   1.000
_cell.length_b   1.000
_cell.length_c   1.000
_cell.angle_alpha   90.00
_cell.angle_beta   90.00
_cell.angle_gamma   90.00
#
_symmetry.space_group_name_H-M   'P 1'
#
loop_
_entity.id
_entity.type
_entity.pdbx_description
1 polymer ?
#
loop_
_entity_poly.entity_id
_entity_poly.type
_entity_poly.pdbx_seq_one_letter_code
_entity_poly.pdbx_strand_id
1 'polypeptide(L)' 'RALNGLDSLLSIVQMPGGVPVGTLAIGDAGAKNAALLAIRILALTRPALMEQLEAFHQNQTDTVLSDRELP' A
#
# COMPACT_ATOMS: atom_id res chain seq x y z
N ARG A 1 1.07 -23.37 -3.66
CA ARG A 1 1.02 -22.35 -4.74
C ARG A 1 2.22 -22.58 -5.64
N ALA A 2 2.02 -22.86 -6.93
CA ALA A 2 3.12 -23.32 -7.79
C ALA A 2 4.08 -22.21 -8.23
N LEU A 3 3.59 -20.97 -8.35
CA LEU A 3 4.35 -19.83 -8.92
C LEU A 3 4.53 -18.65 -7.96
N ASN A 4 4.37 -18.87 -6.65
CA ASN A 4 4.53 -17.83 -5.62
C ASN A 4 3.75 -16.51 -5.89
N GLY A 5 2.63 -16.59 -6.60
CA GLY A 5 1.77 -15.45 -6.92
C GLY A 5 2.20 -14.65 -8.16
N LEU A 6 3.21 -15.09 -8.90
CA LEU A 6 3.60 -14.46 -10.17
C LEU A 6 2.47 -14.55 -11.22
N ASP A 7 1.74 -15.66 -11.24
CA ASP A 7 0.52 -15.85 -12.03
C ASP A 7 -0.59 -14.87 -11.64
N SER A 8 -0.85 -14.73 -10.34
CA SER A 8 -1.77 -13.69 -9.83
C SER A 8 -1.31 -12.29 -10.22
N LEU A 9 -0.04 -11.96 -10.09
CA LEU A 9 0.48 -10.64 -10.43
C LEU A 9 0.29 -10.33 -11.91
N LEU A 10 0.74 -11.22 -12.79
CA LEU A 10 0.67 -11.01 -14.24
C LEU A 10 -0.77 -10.97 -14.77
N SER A 11 -1.68 -11.76 -14.19
CA SER A 11 -3.11 -11.69 -14.55
C SER A 11 -3.81 -10.41 -14.12
N ILE A 12 -3.25 -9.65 -13.17
CA ILE A 12 -3.83 -8.38 -12.69
C ILE A 12 -3.14 -7.17 -13.33
N VAL A 13 -1.80 -7.14 -13.37
CA VAL A 13 -1.03 -5.95 -13.76
C VAL A 13 -1.00 -5.71 -15.28
N GLN A 14 -1.17 -6.77 -16.07
CA GLN A 14 -1.05 -6.71 -17.54
C GLN A 14 -2.36 -6.30 -18.22
N MET A 15 -3.03 -5.26 -17.70
CA MET A 15 -4.25 -4.75 -18.32
C MET A 15 -3.93 -4.05 -19.66
N PRO A 16 -4.77 -4.24 -20.69
CA PRO A 16 -4.61 -3.53 -21.95
C PRO A 16 -4.82 -2.01 -21.77
N GLY A 17 -4.24 -1.21 -22.66
CA GLY A 17 -4.42 0.24 -22.66
C GLY A 17 -5.89 0.64 -22.72
N GLY A 18 -6.27 1.62 -21.89
CA GLY A 18 -7.65 2.12 -21.76
C GLY A 18 -8.39 1.64 -20.50
N VAL A 19 -7.91 0.59 -19.82
CA VAL A 19 -8.50 0.11 -18.56
C VAL A 19 -7.40 -0.02 -17.49
N PRO A 20 -7.04 1.07 -16.81
CA PRO A 20 -5.93 1.06 -15.85
C PRO A 20 -6.29 0.30 -14.58
N VAL A 21 -5.32 -0.46 -14.04
CA VAL A 21 -5.41 -1.11 -12.73
C VAL A 21 -4.16 -0.77 -11.93
N GLY A 22 -4.34 -0.16 -10.76
CA GLY A 22 -3.26 0.08 -9.81
C GLY A 22 -2.94 -1.22 -9.05
N THR A 23 -1.90 -1.93 -9.48
CA THR A 23 -1.48 -3.20 -8.84
C THR A 23 -0.43 -2.96 -7.76
N LEU A 24 -0.55 -3.68 -6.64
CA LEU A 24 0.37 -3.62 -5.50
C LEU A 24 1.14 -4.95 -5.38
N ALA A 25 2.04 -5.05 -4.40
CA ALA A 25 2.84 -6.25 -4.15
C ALA A 25 1.99 -7.52 -3.96
N ILE A 26 2.61 -8.70 -4.11
CA ILE A 26 1.96 -9.99 -3.81
C ILE A 26 1.82 -10.16 -2.29
N GLY A 27 0.68 -10.71 -1.84
CA GLY A 27 0.45 -11.09 -0.44
C GLY A 27 0.12 -9.93 0.49
N ASP A 28 0.38 -10.10 1.79
CA ASP A 28 -0.11 -9.21 2.85
C ASP A 28 0.43 -7.79 2.75
N ALA A 29 1.68 -7.62 2.28
CA ALA A 29 2.25 -6.30 2.04
C ALA A 29 1.45 -5.55 0.96
N GLY A 30 1.03 -6.25 -0.10
CA GLY A 30 0.14 -5.71 -1.13
C GLY A 30 -1.23 -5.31 -0.60
N ALA A 31 -1.84 -6.18 0.21
CA ALA A 31 -3.14 -5.91 0.81
C ALA A 31 -3.11 -4.65 1.70
N LYS A 32 -2.10 -4.53 2.57
CA LYS A 32 -1.90 -3.33 3.41
C LYS A 32 -1.69 -2.08 2.56
N ASN A 33 -0.83 -2.15 1.54
CA ASN A 33 -0.55 -1.02 0.68
C ASN A 33 -1.74 -0.63 -0.21
N ALA A 34 -2.58 -1.58 -0.63
CA ALA A 34 -3.80 -1.29 -1.38
C ALA A 34 -4.80 -0.50 -0.53
N ALA A 35 -4.95 -0.88 0.75
CA ALA A 35 -5.77 -0.12 1.70
C ALA A 35 -5.22 1.30 1.91
N LEU A 36 -3.90 1.44 2.12
CA LEU A 36 -3.27 2.76 2.27
C LEU A 36 -3.38 3.62 1.01
N LEU A 37 -3.25 3.03 -0.19
CA LEU A 37 -3.45 3.74 -1.45
C LEU A 37 -4.89 4.24 -1.58
N ALA A 38 -5.87 3.40 -1.25
CA ALA A 38 -7.27 3.80 -1.24
C ALA A 38 -7.52 4.96 -0.26
N ILE A 39 -6.97 4.88 0.96
CA ILE A 39 -7.07 5.96 1.95
C ILE A 39 -6.44 7.26 1.43
N ARG A 40 -5.25 7.19 0.80
CA ARG A 40 -4.60 8.35 0.16
C ARG A 40 -5.50 9.02 -0.89
N ILE A 41 -6.17 8.23 -1.72
CA ILE A 41 -7.13 8.76 -2.71
C ILE A 41 -8.32 9.42 -2.01
N LEU A 42 -8.89 8.78 -0.99
CA LEU A 42 -10.05 9.31 -0.26
C LEU A 42 -9.72 10.57 0.55
N ALA A 43 -8.50 10.67 1.09
CA ALA A 43 -8.02 11.78 1.89
C ALA A 43 -7.94 13.10 1.13
N LEU A 44 -7.80 13.06 -0.21
CA LEU A 44 -7.82 14.25 -1.08
C LEU A 44 -9.07 15.14 -0.87
N THR A 45 -10.17 14.55 -0.42
CA THR A 45 -11.45 15.26 -0.20
C THR A 45 -12.03 15.06 1.21
N ARG A 46 -11.31 14.36 2.08
CA ARG A 46 -11.76 14.02 3.44
C ARG A 46 -10.65 14.38 4.44
N PRO A 47 -10.64 15.63 4.97
CA PRO A 47 -9.57 16.10 5.85
C PRO A 47 -9.31 15.20 7.06
N ALA A 48 -10.37 14.64 7.67
CA ALA A 48 -10.21 13.69 8.79
C ALA A 48 -9.40 12.43 8.43
N LEU A 49 -9.47 11.94 7.18
CA LEU A 49 -8.64 10.82 6.73
C LEU A 49 -7.19 11.26 6.48
N MET A 50 -6.97 12.51 6.07
CA MET A 50 -5.62 13.05 5.91
C MET A 50 -4.91 13.11 7.27
N GLU A 51 -5.56 13.66 8.29
CA GLU A 51 -5.03 13.71 9.65
C GLU A 51 -4.69 12.31 10.19
N GLN A 52 -5.58 11.34 9.99
CA GLN A 52 -5.34 9.95 10.39
C GLN A 52 -4.16 9.32 9.63
N LEU A 53 -4.02 9.61 8.34
CA LEU A 53 -2.93 9.11 7.52
C LEU A 53 -1.59 9.70 7.95
N GLU A 54 -1.54 11.00 8.27
CA GLU A 54 -0.34 11.66 8.79
C GLU A 54 0.06 11.07 10.15
N ALA A 55 -0.89 10.90 11.06
CA ALA A 55 -0.64 10.26 12.35
C ALA A 55 -0.12 8.82 12.18
N PHE A 56 -0.69 8.06 11.25
CA PHE A 56 -0.21 6.71 10.93
C PHE A 56 1.24 6.71 10.45
N HIS A 57 1.61 7.62 9.53
CA HIS A 57 3.00 7.72 9.06
C HIS A 57 3.96 8.14 10.18
N GLN A 58 3.59 9.13 11.00
CA GLN A 58 4.42 9.58 12.12
C GLN A 58 4.68 8.42 13.09
N ASN A 59 3.64 7.69 13.48
CA ASN A 59 3.79 6.52 14.35
C ASN A 59 4.71 5.45 13.75
N GLN A 60 4.66 5.22 12.44
CA GLN A 60 5.54 4.26 11.78
C GLN A 60 7.00 4.72 11.81
N THR A 61 7.25 6.01 11.53
CA THR A 61 8.59 6.61 11.64
C THR A 61 9.12 6.51 13.07
N ASP A 62 8.31 6.89 14.06
CA ASP A 62 8.70 6.85 15.48
C ASP A 62 9.00 5.43 15.95
N THR A 63 8.21 4.45 15.49
CA THR A 63 8.44 3.03 15.78
C THR A 63 9.84 2.60 15.32
N VAL A 64 10.21 2.91 14.07
CA VAL A 64 11.53 2.54 13.53
C VAL A 64 12.66 3.30 14.23
N LEU A 65 12.48 4.58 14.54
CA LEU A 65 13.50 5.36 15.27
C LEU A 65 13.69 4.89 16.72
N SER A 66 12.62 4.38 17.34
CA SER A 66 12.67 3.81 18.69
C SER A 66 13.33 2.43 18.74
N ASP A 67 13.34 1.71 17.62
CA ASP A 67 14.01 0.43 17.46
C ASP A 67 15.52 0.69 17.28
N ARG A 68 16.22 0.76 18.42
CA ARG A 68 17.60 1.26 18.58
C ARG A 68 18.71 0.39 17.96
N GLU A 69 18.35 -0.54 17.08
CA GLU A 69 19.26 -1.36 16.28
C GLU A 69 19.12 -0.99 14.79
N LEU A 70 19.32 0.29 14.48
CA LEU A 70 19.71 0.66 13.12
C LEU A 70 21.23 0.45 13.02
N PRO A 71 21.74 -0.29 12.02
CA PRO A 71 23.18 -0.37 11.79
C PRO A 71 23.81 1.01 11.54
#